data_AF-A0A6B1AFL1-F1
#
_entry.id   AF-A0A6B1AFL1-F1
#
_cell.length_a   1.000
_cell.length_b   1.000
_cell.length_c   1.000
_cell.angle_alpha   90.00
_cell.angle_beta   90.00
_cell.angle_gamma   90.00
#
_symmetry.space_group_name_H-M   'P 1'
#
loop_
_entity.id
_entity.type
_entity.pdbx_description
1 polymer ?
#
loop_
_entity_poly.entity_id
_entity_poly.type
_entity_poly.pdbx_seq_one_letter_code
_entity_poly.pdbx_strand_id
1 'polypeptide(L)'
;MRLLRLVLLFAAMFGIGYAFAAIRLFPAAEDPTDVDFTEIPDLTGVSLAEAGERLAALGLVLTEQGHLHHGEIPGGAVVAQRPLPGQFARAGDTIVLTTSAGIETRRVPDLAGLPGGQAATLLTRLGFEIDIEETDESAVAGVVRTRPAAGTRLPLPARVRLFVSQGKAIVTVPDLQGRHVDDLELLLEAVDLRLGAVRYQVEAPEVPGRVIFQSPAPGSALRGEGFVSVIVAGTPPDPATADLTGDAVGDTVPPTPVDREGC
;
A
#
# COMPACT_ATOMS: atom_id res chain seq x y z
N MET A 1 -42.49 -96.90 -34.46
CA MET A 1 -41.60 -95.80 -34.92
C MET A 1 -42.28 -94.43 -35.05
N ARG A 2 -43.59 -94.30 -35.36
CA ARG A 2 -44.26 -92.98 -35.51
C ARG A 2 -44.47 -92.22 -34.19
N LEU A 3 -44.82 -92.91 -33.09
CA LEU A 3 -45.07 -92.29 -31.79
C LEU A 3 -43.79 -91.69 -31.17
N LEU A 4 -42.66 -92.39 -31.28
CA LEU A 4 -41.35 -91.93 -30.80
C LEU A 4 -40.90 -90.63 -31.49
N ARG A 5 -41.17 -90.50 -32.80
CA ARG A 5 -40.87 -89.27 -33.55
C ARG A 5 -41.70 -88.08 -33.09
N LEU A 6 -42.97 -88.31 -32.74
CA LEU A 6 -43.89 -87.24 -32.32
C LEU A 6 -43.55 -86.73 -30.91
N VAL A 7 -43.17 -87.64 -30.00
CA VAL A 7 -42.67 -87.29 -28.66
C VAL A 7 -41.37 -86.50 -28.74
N LEU A 8 -40.43 -86.91 -29.62
CA LEU A 8 -39.18 -86.18 -29.84
C LEU A 8 -39.40 -84.76 -30.39
N LEU A 9 -40.36 -84.58 -31.31
CA LEU A 9 -40.71 -83.25 -31.84
C LEU A 9 -41.30 -82.34 -30.77
N PHE A 10 -42.17 -82.87 -29.90
CA PHE A 10 -42.76 -82.08 -28.82
C PHE A 10 -41.73 -81.67 -27.77
N ALA A 11 -40.82 -82.59 -27.40
CA ALA A 11 -39.72 -82.30 -26.49
C ALA A 11 -38.76 -81.23 -27.07
N ALA A 12 -38.47 -81.30 -28.37
CA ALA A 12 -37.66 -80.29 -29.05
C ALA A 12 -38.34 -78.92 -29.06
N MET A 13 -39.64 -78.87 -29.36
CA MET A 13 -40.41 -77.62 -29.36
C MET A 13 -40.46 -76.98 -27.96
N PHE A 14 -40.65 -77.79 -26.92
CA PHE A 14 -40.63 -77.33 -25.54
C PHE A 14 -39.24 -76.82 -25.12
N GLY A 15 -38.17 -77.51 -25.54
CA GLY A 15 -36.80 -77.08 -25.30
C GLY A 15 -36.46 -75.77 -26.00
N ILE A 16 -36.87 -75.61 -27.27
CA ILE A 16 -36.67 -74.37 -28.04
C ILE A 16 -37.50 -73.22 -27.44
N GLY A 17 -38.76 -73.49 -27.07
CA GLY A 17 -39.62 -72.51 -26.42
C GLY A 17 -39.08 -72.08 -25.06
N TYR A 18 -38.56 -73.01 -24.27
CA TYR A 18 -37.91 -72.72 -22.99
C TYR A 18 -36.63 -71.90 -23.16
N ALA A 19 -35.78 -72.25 -24.12
CA ALA A 19 -34.57 -71.49 -24.41
C ALA A 19 -34.89 -70.06 -24.87
N PHE A 20 -35.90 -69.90 -25.74
CA PHE A 20 -36.35 -68.59 -26.20
C PHE A 20 -36.94 -67.76 -25.04
N ALA A 21 -37.80 -68.36 -24.21
CA ALA A 21 -38.37 -67.70 -23.04
C ALA A 21 -37.28 -67.34 -22.01
N ALA A 22 -36.29 -68.21 -21.80
CA ALA A 22 -35.17 -67.96 -20.91
C ALA A 22 -34.31 -66.79 -21.38
N ILE A 23 -33.97 -66.70 -22.67
CA ILE A 23 -33.19 -65.58 -23.23
C ILE A 23 -33.97 -64.25 -23.15
N ARG A 24 -35.31 -64.30 -23.30
CA ARG A 24 -36.16 -63.10 -23.24
C ARG A 24 -36.49 -62.63 -21.83
N LEU A 25 -36.68 -63.56 -20.90
CA LEU A 25 -37.05 -63.27 -19.51
C LEU A 25 -35.81 -63.05 -18.63
N PHE A 26 -34.69 -63.66 -18.99
CA PHE A 26 -33.38 -63.49 -18.36
C PHE A 26 -32.36 -63.11 -19.44
N PRO A 27 -32.38 -61.84 -19.91
CA PRO A 27 -31.29 -61.35 -20.75
C PRO A 27 -29.97 -61.60 -20.02
N ALA A 28 -28.96 -62.09 -20.76
CA ALA A 28 -27.62 -62.23 -20.19
C ALA A 28 -27.22 -60.89 -19.56
N ALA A 29 -26.73 -60.93 -18.32
CA ALA A 29 -26.16 -59.73 -17.70
C ALA A 29 -25.13 -59.16 -18.69
N GLU A 30 -25.28 -57.89 -19.05
CA GLU A 30 -24.28 -57.17 -19.83
C GLU A 30 -22.92 -57.44 -19.18
N ASP A 31 -21.95 -57.89 -19.97
CA ASP A 31 -20.65 -58.31 -19.46
C ASP A 31 -20.01 -57.11 -18.75
N PRO A 32 -19.81 -57.15 -17.43
CA PRO A 32 -19.30 -56.01 -16.67
C PRO A 32 -17.84 -55.68 -17.00
N THR A 33 -17.22 -56.44 -17.91
CA THR A 33 -15.83 -56.26 -18.34
C THR A 33 -15.65 -55.35 -19.55
N ASP A 34 -16.72 -54.96 -20.26
CA ASP A 34 -16.66 -54.03 -21.40
C ASP A 34 -16.92 -52.57 -20.97
N VAL A 35 -16.23 -52.12 -19.92
CA VAL A 35 -16.20 -50.70 -19.57
C VAL A 35 -14.94 -50.10 -20.18
N ASP A 36 -15.12 -49.34 -21.26
CA ASP A 36 -14.04 -48.60 -21.91
C ASP A 36 -13.41 -47.63 -20.92
N PHE A 37 -12.25 -48.03 -20.38
CA PHE A 37 -11.43 -47.21 -19.54
C PHE A 37 -10.60 -46.28 -20.43
N THR A 38 -10.78 -44.99 -20.24
CA THR A 38 -10.02 -43.95 -20.95
C THR A 38 -8.97 -43.36 -20.02
N GLU A 39 -7.76 -43.17 -20.54
CA GLU A 39 -6.70 -42.48 -19.82
C GLU A 39 -7.02 -40.99 -19.70
N ILE A 40 -6.87 -40.44 -18.49
CA ILE A 40 -7.16 -39.05 -18.20
C ILE A 40 -5.99 -38.20 -18.71
N PRO A 41 -6.23 -37.23 -19.61
CA PRO A 41 -5.20 -36.33 -20.10
C PRO A 41 -4.71 -35.37 -19.01
N ASP A 42 -3.52 -34.80 -19.20
CA ASP A 42 -3.06 -33.66 -18.41
C ASP A 42 -3.76 -32.38 -18.89
N LEU A 43 -4.53 -31.79 -17.98
CA LEU A 43 -5.28 -30.56 -18.19
C LEU A 43 -4.63 -29.38 -17.45
N THR A 44 -3.51 -29.58 -16.75
CA THR A 44 -2.82 -28.49 -16.04
C THR A 44 -2.38 -27.37 -17.00
N GLY A 45 -2.62 -26.12 -16.62
CA GLY A 45 -2.32 -24.94 -17.44
C GLY A 45 -3.30 -24.69 -18.60
N VAL A 46 -4.21 -25.62 -18.89
CA VAL A 46 -5.24 -25.47 -19.93
C VAL A 46 -6.40 -24.63 -19.39
N SER A 47 -7.07 -23.86 -20.26
CA SER A 47 -8.27 -23.10 -19.87
C SER A 47 -9.43 -24.03 -19.51
N LEU A 48 -10.33 -23.59 -18.61
CA LEU A 48 -11.49 -24.41 -18.21
C LEU A 48 -12.38 -24.83 -19.41
N ALA A 49 -12.52 -23.94 -20.40
CA ALA A 49 -13.30 -24.20 -21.61
C ALA A 49 -12.68 -25.33 -22.45
N GLU A 50 -11.38 -25.23 -22.73
CA GLU A 50 -10.65 -26.24 -23.50
C GLU A 50 -10.53 -27.57 -22.73
N ALA A 51 -10.36 -27.52 -21.41
CA ALA A 51 -10.41 -28.72 -20.57
C ALA A 51 -11.77 -29.42 -20.66
N GLY A 52 -12.87 -28.66 -20.70
CA GLY A 52 -14.21 -29.19 -20.91
C GLY A 52 -14.37 -29.87 -22.27
N GLU A 53 -13.84 -29.30 -23.35
CA GLU A 53 -13.88 -29.91 -24.68
C GLU A 53 -13.09 -31.22 -24.73
N ARG A 54 -11.89 -31.24 -24.12
CA ARG A 54 -11.05 -32.45 -24.05
C ARG A 54 -11.73 -33.56 -23.24
N LEU A 55 -12.36 -33.23 -22.12
CA LEU A 55 -13.08 -34.21 -21.29
C LEU A 55 -14.36 -34.71 -21.97
N ALA A 56 -15.13 -33.82 -22.61
CA ALA A 56 -16.34 -34.19 -23.33
C ALA A 56 -16.05 -35.12 -24.52
N ALA A 57 -14.93 -34.92 -25.22
CA ALA A 57 -14.48 -35.81 -26.30
C ALA A 57 -14.19 -37.25 -25.80
N LEU A 58 -13.89 -37.41 -24.52
CA LEU A 58 -13.62 -38.69 -23.86
C LEU A 58 -14.86 -39.23 -23.10
N GLY A 59 -16.01 -38.58 -23.22
CA GLY A 59 -17.23 -38.94 -22.49
C GLY A 59 -17.13 -38.72 -20.98
N LEU A 60 -16.18 -37.91 -20.51
CA LEU A 60 -15.98 -37.59 -19.09
C LEU A 60 -16.73 -36.31 -18.70
N VAL A 61 -17.14 -36.22 -17.44
CA VAL A 61 -17.90 -35.08 -16.91
C VAL A 61 -16.97 -34.14 -16.17
N LEU A 62 -16.93 -32.88 -16.55
CA LEU A 62 -16.17 -31.85 -15.84
C LEU A 62 -16.96 -31.33 -14.63
N THR A 63 -16.30 -31.19 -13.49
CA THR A 63 -16.81 -30.46 -12.32
C THR A 63 -15.74 -29.52 -11.77
N GLU A 64 -16.08 -28.24 -11.59
CA GLU A 64 -15.19 -27.27 -10.97
C GLU A 64 -15.38 -27.28 -9.44
N GLN A 65 -14.31 -27.51 -8.68
CA GLN A 65 -14.33 -27.54 -7.20
C GLN A 65 -13.67 -26.30 -6.57
N GLY A 66 -13.88 -25.15 -7.20
CA GLY A 66 -13.40 -23.84 -6.72
C GLY A 66 -12.07 -23.42 -7.34
N HIS A 67 -11.45 -22.41 -6.72
CA HIS A 67 -10.28 -21.73 -7.25
C HIS A 67 -9.18 -21.54 -6.19
N LEU A 68 -7.91 -21.59 -6.63
CA LEU A 68 -6.72 -21.33 -5.81
C LEU A 68 -5.90 -20.20 -6.43
N HIS A 69 -5.29 -19.35 -5.59
CA HIS A 69 -4.32 -18.38 -6.09
C HIS A 69 -3.03 -19.08 -6.50
N HIS A 70 -2.53 -18.79 -7.71
CA HIS A 70 -1.30 -19.35 -8.24
C HIS A 70 -0.47 -18.25 -8.91
N GLY A 71 0.82 -18.15 -8.58
CA GLY A 71 1.70 -17.08 -9.08
C GLY A 71 2.09 -17.24 -10.54
N GLU A 72 2.18 -18.49 -11.03
CA GLU A 72 2.65 -18.81 -12.38
C GLU A 72 1.52 -19.15 -13.38
N ILE A 73 0.37 -19.62 -12.89
CA ILE A 73 -0.72 -20.10 -13.74
C ILE A 73 -1.74 -18.97 -13.87
N PRO A 74 -2.07 -18.53 -15.09
CA PRO A 74 -3.00 -17.41 -15.30
C PRO A 74 -4.40 -17.74 -14.80
N GLY A 75 -5.15 -16.70 -14.43
CA GLY A 75 -6.52 -16.86 -13.96
C GLY A 75 -7.41 -17.59 -14.97
N GLY A 76 -8.20 -18.56 -14.50
CA GLY A 76 -9.10 -19.38 -15.32
C GLY A 76 -8.48 -20.64 -15.93
N ALA A 77 -7.18 -20.87 -15.75
CA ALA A 77 -6.53 -22.12 -16.14
C ALA A 77 -6.55 -23.15 -15.00
N VAL A 78 -6.50 -24.44 -15.33
CA VAL A 78 -6.53 -25.54 -14.35
C VAL A 78 -5.20 -25.59 -13.59
N VAL A 79 -5.27 -25.56 -12.27
CA VAL A 79 -4.12 -25.71 -11.35
C VAL A 79 -3.98 -27.14 -10.89
N ALA A 80 -5.12 -27.79 -10.62
CA ALA A 80 -5.13 -29.17 -10.15
C ALA A 80 -6.31 -29.90 -10.78
N GLN A 81 -6.11 -31.20 -11.00
CA GLN A 81 -7.15 -32.10 -11.44
C GLN A 81 -7.19 -33.34 -10.56
N ARG A 82 -8.38 -33.91 -10.41
CA ARG A 82 -8.59 -35.20 -9.77
C ARG A 82 -9.62 -35.99 -10.56
N PRO A 83 -9.33 -37.24 -10.98
CA PRO A 83 -8.09 -37.99 -10.78
C PRO A 83 -6.85 -37.41 -11.51
N LEU A 84 -5.65 -37.84 -11.11
CA LEU A 84 -4.39 -37.33 -11.68
C LEU A 84 -4.21 -37.75 -13.14
N PRO A 85 -3.42 -37.02 -13.94
CA PRO A 85 -3.12 -37.41 -15.32
C PRO A 85 -2.50 -38.81 -15.38
N GLY A 86 -2.84 -39.56 -16.44
CA GLY A 86 -2.40 -40.94 -16.64
C GLY A 86 -3.17 -42.00 -15.84
N GLN A 87 -4.13 -41.59 -14.99
CA GLN A 87 -5.08 -42.52 -14.39
C GLN A 87 -6.19 -42.87 -15.37
N PHE A 88 -6.91 -43.97 -15.11
CA PHE A 88 -8.02 -44.41 -15.94
C PHE A 88 -9.36 -44.01 -15.32
N ALA A 89 -10.27 -43.53 -16.16
CA ALA A 89 -11.66 -43.23 -15.82
C ALA A 89 -12.60 -43.92 -16.81
N ARG A 90 -13.81 -44.21 -16.37
CA ARG A 90 -14.89 -44.73 -17.22
C ARG A 90 -15.64 -43.58 -17.87
N ALA A 91 -16.26 -43.84 -19.02
CA ALA A 91 -17.22 -42.90 -19.59
C ALA A 91 -18.31 -42.53 -18.55
N GLY A 92 -18.59 -41.25 -18.40
CA GLY A 92 -19.49 -40.69 -17.39
C GLY A 92 -18.86 -40.38 -16.04
N ASP A 93 -17.60 -40.79 -15.79
CA ASP A 93 -16.90 -40.44 -14.55
C ASP A 93 -16.68 -38.93 -14.45
N THR A 94 -16.70 -38.43 -13.22
CA THR A 94 -16.52 -37.01 -12.93
C THR A 94 -15.05 -36.68 -12.67
N ILE A 95 -14.51 -35.77 -13.47
CA ILE A 95 -13.18 -35.18 -13.29
C ILE A 95 -13.35 -33.83 -12.62
N VAL A 96 -12.77 -33.72 -11.44
CA VAL A 96 -12.78 -32.52 -10.64
C VAL A 96 -11.59 -31.65 -11.00
N LEU A 97 -11.85 -30.41 -11.39
CA LEU A 97 -10.83 -29.42 -11.71
C LEU A 97 -10.86 -28.28 -10.68
N THR A 98 -9.68 -27.82 -10.31
CA THR A 98 -9.48 -26.61 -9.52
C THR A 98 -8.81 -25.57 -10.40
N THR A 99 -9.41 -24.39 -10.52
CA THR A 99 -8.92 -23.32 -11.40
C THR A 99 -8.01 -22.34 -10.67
N SER A 100 -7.18 -21.61 -11.41
CA SER A 100 -6.37 -20.53 -10.88
C SER A 100 -7.22 -19.27 -10.76
N ALA A 101 -7.17 -18.61 -9.61
CA ALA A 101 -7.63 -17.25 -9.44
C ALA A 101 -6.56 -16.21 -9.87
N GLY A 102 -5.43 -16.67 -10.39
CA GLY A 102 -4.24 -15.86 -10.67
C GLY A 102 -3.48 -15.47 -9.39
N ILE A 103 -2.53 -14.55 -9.54
CA ILE A 103 -1.74 -14.04 -8.42
C ILE A 103 -2.64 -13.33 -7.41
N GLU A 104 -2.44 -13.58 -6.11
CA GLU A 104 -3.18 -12.86 -5.07
C GLU A 104 -2.80 -11.38 -5.14
N THR A 105 -3.79 -10.53 -5.42
CA THR A 105 -3.60 -9.08 -5.43
C THR A 105 -4.43 -8.42 -4.35
N ARG A 106 -3.86 -7.42 -3.69
CA ARG A 106 -4.59 -6.57 -2.73
C ARG A 106 -4.49 -5.11 -3.12
N ARG A 107 -5.54 -4.37 -2.76
CA ARG A 107 -5.60 -2.92 -2.98
C ARG A 107 -4.89 -2.20 -1.84
N VAL A 108 -4.05 -1.23 -2.18
CA VAL A 108 -3.48 -0.29 -1.20
C VAL A 108 -4.63 0.58 -0.68
N PRO A 109 -4.92 0.57 0.64
CA PRO A 109 -5.97 1.42 1.22
C PRO A 109 -5.57 2.90 1.18
N ASP A 110 -6.55 3.79 1.33
CA ASP A 110 -6.26 5.20 1.58
C ASP A 110 -5.86 5.37 3.05
N LEU A 111 -4.68 5.95 3.26
CA LEU A 111 -4.07 6.14 4.57
C LEU A 111 -3.81 7.61 4.87
N ALA A 112 -4.22 8.53 3.99
CA ALA A 112 -3.96 9.96 4.15
C ALA A 112 -4.50 10.49 5.49
N GLY A 113 -3.65 11.23 6.21
CA GLY A 113 -3.97 11.81 7.52
C GLY A 113 -3.95 10.84 8.70
N LEU A 114 -3.76 9.54 8.48
CA LEU A 114 -3.58 8.60 9.60
C LEU A 114 -2.19 8.76 10.24
N PRO A 115 -2.04 8.48 11.54
CA PRO A 115 -0.74 8.38 12.17
C PRO A 115 0.10 7.24 11.55
N GLY A 116 1.40 7.48 11.34
CA GLY A 116 2.30 6.51 10.68
C GLY A 116 2.26 5.10 11.31
N GLY A 117 2.20 4.99 12.64
CA GLY A 117 2.11 3.70 13.33
C GLY A 117 0.78 2.95 13.08
N GLN A 118 -0.34 3.67 12.97
CA GLN A 118 -1.64 3.05 12.65
C GLN A 118 -1.67 2.59 11.19
N ALA A 119 -1.17 3.44 10.28
CA ALA A 119 -1.08 3.13 8.86
C ALA A 119 -0.18 1.90 8.59
N ALA A 120 0.96 1.80 9.28
CA ALA A 120 1.83 0.63 9.23
C ALA A 120 1.09 -0.64 9.67
N THR A 121 0.41 -0.61 10.81
CA THR A 121 -0.35 -1.76 11.32
C THR A 121 -1.40 -2.26 10.33
N LEU A 122 -2.11 -1.33 9.68
CA LEU A 122 -3.12 -1.66 8.66
C LEU A 122 -2.50 -2.37 7.45
N LEU A 123 -1.36 -1.86 6.96
CA LEU A 123 -0.66 -2.45 5.82
C LEU A 123 -0.08 -3.83 6.14
N THR A 124 0.49 -4.05 7.33
CA THR A 124 1.03 -5.35 7.74
C THR A 124 -0.08 -6.41 7.79
N ARG A 125 -1.25 -6.06 8.33
CA ARG A 125 -2.43 -6.97 8.36
C ARG A 125 -2.93 -7.34 6.97
N LEU A 126 -2.70 -6.47 5.98
CA LEU A 126 -3.02 -6.73 4.59
C LEU A 126 -1.94 -7.56 3.87
N GLY A 127 -0.83 -7.90 4.53
CA GLY A 127 0.26 -8.67 3.94
C GLY A 127 1.27 -7.83 3.16
N PHE A 128 1.21 -6.50 3.27
CA PHE A 128 2.19 -5.63 2.63
C PHE A 128 3.44 -5.47 3.51
N GLU A 129 4.60 -5.43 2.85
CA GLU A 129 5.86 -4.98 3.44
C GLU A 129 5.89 -3.45 3.46
N ILE A 130 6.45 -2.87 4.53
CA ILE A 130 6.34 -1.44 4.81
C ILE A 130 7.73 -0.80 4.86
N ASP A 131 7.82 0.37 4.25
CA ASP A 131 8.98 1.26 4.31
C ASP A 131 8.47 2.65 4.73
N ILE A 132 9.00 3.23 5.81
CA ILE A 132 8.53 4.51 6.34
C ILE A 132 9.61 5.56 6.06
N GLU A 133 9.21 6.62 5.36
CA GLU A 133 10.05 7.76 5.03
C GLU A 133 9.43 9.01 5.67
N GLU A 134 10.23 9.77 6.42
CA GLU A 134 9.78 11.02 7.02
C GLU A 134 9.81 12.16 5.99
N THR A 135 8.82 13.06 6.04
CA THR A 135 8.72 14.17 5.08
C THR A 135 8.16 15.45 5.70
N ASP A 136 8.66 16.59 5.24
CA ASP A 136 8.19 17.94 5.61
C ASP A 136 7.18 18.51 4.60
N GLU A 137 6.67 17.67 3.68
CA GLU A 137 5.68 18.06 2.66
C GLU A 137 4.36 18.59 3.24
N SER A 138 4.04 18.25 4.49
CA SER A 138 2.80 18.65 5.17
C SER A 138 3.08 19.41 6.46
N ALA A 139 2.27 20.42 6.75
CA ALA A 139 2.31 21.11 8.04
C ALA A 139 1.62 20.29 9.16
N VAL A 140 0.81 19.29 8.80
CA VAL A 140 0.04 18.44 9.71
C VAL A 140 0.73 17.08 9.83
N ALA A 141 0.83 16.59 11.07
CA ALA A 141 1.35 15.27 11.36
C ALA A 141 0.45 14.16 10.82
N GLY A 142 1.04 13.12 10.22
CA GLY A 142 0.35 11.98 9.63
C GLY A 142 0.90 11.57 8.28
N VAL A 143 0.34 10.51 7.70
CA VAL A 143 0.69 10.05 6.36
C VAL A 143 0.24 11.09 5.34
N VAL A 144 1.20 11.60 4.56
CA VAL A 144 0.95 12.54 3.47
C VAL A 144 0.52 11.78 2.22
N ARG A 145 1.25 10.71 1.89
CA ARG A 145 1.03 9.89 0.70
C ARG A 145 1.67 8.52 0.82
N THR A 146 1.27 7.61 -0.06
CA THR A 146 1.89 6.28 -0.21
C THR A 146 2.46 6.10 -1.61
N ARG A 147 3.47 5.24 -1.74
CA ARG A 147 3.99 4.79 -3.03
C ARG A 147 4.13 3.26 -3.02
N PRO A 148 3.40 2.52 -3.86
CA PRO A 148 2.39 2.96 -4.85
C PRO A 148 1.19 3.70 -4.24
N ALA A 149 0.49 4.48 -5.07
CA ALA A 149 -0.62 5.33 -4.62
C ALA A 149 -1.82 4.50 -4.11
N ALA A 150 -2.63 5.09 -3.23
CA ALA A 150 -3.87 4.49 -2.76
C ALA A 150 -4.78 4.05 -3.93
N GLY A 151 -5.46 2.92 -3.76
CA GLY A 151 -6.30 2.31 -4.81
C GLY A 151 -5.56 1.38 -5.77
N THR A 152 -4.23 1.46 -5.85
CA THR A 152 -3.40 0.56 -6.68
C THR A 152 -3.54 -0.89 -6.20
N ARG A 153 -3.69 -1.84 -7.13
CA ARG A 153 -3.66 -3.27 -6.83
C ARG A 153 -2.23 -3.79 -6.99
N LEU A 154 -1.73 -4.49 -5.99
CA LEU A 154 -0.38 -5.06 -5.99
C LEU A 154 -0.43 -6.56 -5.72
N PRO A 155 0.38 -7.37 -6.42
CA PRO A 155 0.55 -8.77 -6.11
C PRO A 155 1.28 -8.95 -4.78
N LEU A 156 0.88 -9.93 -3.97
CA LEU A 156 1.56 -10.23 -2.70
C LEU A 156 2.71 -11.24 -2.90
N PRO A 157 3.82 -11.11 -2.13
CA PRO A 157 4.15 -9.99 -1.23
C PRO A 157 4.57 -8.73 -2.02
N ALA A 158 4.15 -7.56 -1.54
CA ALA A 158 4.52 -6.27 -2.14
C ALA A 158 4.95 -5.25 -1.09
N ARG A 159 5.86 -4.36 -1.48
CA ARG A 159 6.34 -3.24 -0.66
C ARG A 159 5.53 -1.97 -0.92
N VAL A 160 5.12 -1.30 0.16
CA VAL A 160 4.46 0.01 0.13
C VAL A 160 5.29 0.96 0.98
N ARG A 161 5.72 2.07 0.37
CA ARG A 161 6.40 3.16 1.07
C ARG A 161 5.39 4.17 1.57
N LEU A 162 5.47 4.53 2.84
CA LEU A 162 4.68 5.58 3.48
C LEU A 162 5.53 6.82 3.65
N PHE A 163 5.00 7.96 3.23
CA PHE A 163 5.58 9.26 3.48
C PHE A 163 4.82 9.89 4.64
N VAL A 164 5.47 9.97 5.80
CA VAL A 164 4.85 10.42 7.06
C VAL A 164 5.44 11.76 7.44
N SER A 165 4.59 12.75 7.66
CA SER A 165 5.01 14.01 8.25
C SER A 165 4.87 13.96 9.77
N GLN A 166 5.87 14.49 10.47
CA GLN A 166 5.78 14.74 11.91
C GLN A 166 5.02 16.04 12.23
N GLY A 167 4.62 16.79 11.19
CA GLY A 167 4.08 18.15 11.33
C GLY A 167 5.18 19.16 11.63
N LYS A 168 4.93 20.43 11.31
CA LYS A 168 5.88 21.50 11.64
C LYS A 168 5.94 21.70 13.16
N ALA A 169 7.14 21.86 13.69
CA ALA A 169 7.36 22.16 15.10
C ALA A 169 6.52 23.36 15.55
N ILE A 170 5.92 23.27 16.73
CA ILE A 170 5.19 24.39 17.32
C ILE A 170 6.21 25.27 18.04
N VAL A 171 6.39 26.48 17.55
CA VAL A 171 7.23 27.51 18.16
C VAL A 171 6.34 28.49 18.91
N THR A 172 6.72 28.80 20.15
CA THR A 172 6.03 29.81 20.96
C THR A 172 6.62 31.18 20.68
N VAL A 173 5.76 32.15 20.36
CA VAL A 173 6.18 33.53 20.12
C VAL A 173 6.69 34.15 21.43
N PRO A 174 7.95 34.62 21.49
CA PRO A 174 8.49 35.28 22.66
C PRO A 174 7.85 36.65 22.87
N ASP A 175 7.97 37.17 24.10
CA ASP A 175 7.56 38.53 24.41
C ASP A 175 8.67 39.52 24.02
N LEU A 176 8.36 40.33 23.01
CA LEU A 176 9.22 41.38 22.46
C LEU A 176 8.79 42.77 22.94
N GLN A 177 7.71 42.91 23.71
CA GLN A 177 7.25 44.22 24.19
C GLN A 177 8.34 44.90 25.02
N GLY A 178 8.60 46.17 24.71
CA GLY A 178 9.65 46.97 25.35
C GLY A 178 11.10 46.60 24.98
N ARG A 179 11.33 45.59 24.12
CA ARG A 179 12.68 45.24 23.61
C ARG A 179 13.16 46.24 22.56
N HIS A 180 14.47 46.38 22.41
CA HIS A 180 15.07 47.25 21.41
C HIS A 180 15.01 46.60 20.02
N VAL A 181 14.80 47.40 18.97
CA VAL A 181 14.67 46.90 17.60
C VAL A 181 15.88 46.10 17.13
N ASP A 182 17.09 46.50 17.53
CA ASP A 182 18.35 45.84 17.15
C ASP A 182 18.52 44.43 17.75
N ASP A 183 17.90 44.17 18.92
CA ASP A 183 18.00 42.87 19.60
C ASP A 183 17.00 41.84 19.03
N LEU A 184 16.01 42.29 18.23
CA LEU A 184 14.88 41.45 17.83
C LEU A 184 15.30 40.33 16.88
N GLU A 185 16.22 40.61 15.95
CA GLU A 185 16.68 39.62 14.98
C GLU A 185 17.34 38.44 15.71
N LEU A 186 18.26 38.71 16.62
CA LEU A 186 18.95 37.68 17.42
C LEU A 186 17.97 36.87 18.29
N LEU A 187 17.01 37.54 18.93
CA LEU A 187 16.02 36.89 19.81
C LEU A 187 15.06 35.99 19.04
N LEU A 188 14.68 36.39 17.83
CA LEU A 188 13.78 35.62 16.97
C LEU A 188 14.50 34.45 16.30
N GLU A 189 15.74 34.64 15.84
CA GLU A 189 16.57 33.58 15.28
C GLU A 189 16.83 32.44 16.29
N ALA A 190 17.00 32.78 17.57
CA ALA A 190 17.19 31.78 18.63
C ALA A 190 16.00 30.82 18.82
N VAL A 191 14.81 31.18 18.31
CA VAL A 191 13.59 30.37 18.36
C VAL A 191 13.09 29.98 16.97
N ASP A 192 13.92 30.06 15.93
CA ASP A 192 13.58 29.77 14.53
C ASP A 192 12.40 30.61 13.98
N LEU A 193 12.23 31.83 14.51
CA LEU A 193 11.29 32.84 14.00
C LEU A 193 12.03 33.92 13.22
N ARG A 194 11.33 34.58 12.30
CA ARG A 194 11.90 35.67 11.50
C ARG A 194 11.20 36.99 11.77
N LEU A 195 11.97 38.07 11.74
CA LEU A 195 11.41 39.42 11.81
C LEU A 195 10.64 39.71 10.52
N GLY A 196 9.37 40.09 10.69
CA GLY A 196 8.46 40.43 9.60
C GLY A 196 8.46 41.93 9.31
N ALA A 197 7.27 42.52 9.20
CA ALA A 197 7.14 43.95 8.98
C ALA A 197 7.48 44.74 10.25
N VAL A 198 8.45 45.64 10.16
CA VAL A 198 8.75 46.65 11.19
C VAL A 198 8.06 47.95 10.80
N ARG A 199 7.17 48.45 11.66
CA ARG A 199 6.51 49.75 11.48
C ARG A 199 6.90 50.69 12.60
N TYR A 200 6.90 51.99 12.33
CA TYR A 200 7.28 53.01 13.31
C TYR A 200 6.08 53.91 13.63
N GLN A 201 5.92 54.24 14.92
CA GLN A 201 4.88 55.14 15.40
C GLN A 201 5.52 56.32 16.14
N VAL A 202 5.35 57.53 15.58
CA VAL A 202 5.99 58.76 16.06
C VAL A 202 5.40 59.22 17.40
N GLU A 203 4.09 59.16 17.56
CA GLU A 203 3.40 59.50 18.80
C GLU A 203 3.19 58.23 19.63
N ALA A 204 4.24 57.85 20.36
CA ALA A 204 4.24 56.69 21.24
C ALA A 204 4.59 57.08 22.67
N PRO A 205 3.98 56.45 23.69
CA PRO A 205 4.28 56.70 25.10
C PRO A 205 5.61 56.08 25.55
N GLU A 206 6.29 55.35 24.68
CA GLU A 206 7.45 54.52 24.99
C GLU A 206 8.75 55.15 24.45
N VAL A 207 9.90 54.72 24.99
CA VAL A 207 11.21 55.22 24.56
C VAL A 207 11.42 54.90 23.08
N PRO A 208 11.89 55.85 22.24
CA PRO A 208 12.20 55.60 20.84
C PRO A 208 13.12 54.38 20.65
N GLY A 209 12.84 53.56 19.64
CA GLY A 209 13.56 52.32 19.35
C GLY A 209 13.03 51.07 20.06
N ARG A 210 11.98 51.19 20.90
CA ARG A 210 11.35 50.05 21.60
C ARG A 210 10.07 49.57 20.94
N VAL A 211 9.80 48.27 21.01
CA VAL A 211 8.58 47.64 20.49
C VAL A 211 7.37 47.96 21.38
N ILE A 212 6.36 48.61 20.80
CA ILE A 212 5.07 48.93 21.43
C ILE A 212 4.08 47.78 21.21
N PHE A 213 4.13 47.17 20.04
CA PHE A 213 3.18 46.16 19.62
C PHE A 213 3.86 45.07 18.83
N GLN A 214 3.43 43.84 19.05
CA GLN A 214 3.84 42.68 18.27
C GLN A 214 2.61 41.93 17.77
N SER A 215 2.75 41.35 16.58
CA SER A 215 1.78 40.44 15.99
C SER A 215 2.51 39.29 15.33
N PRO A 216 2.30 38.02 15.76
CA PRO A 216 1.30 37.57 16.74
C PRO A 216 1.58 37.97 18.21
N ALA A 217 0.54 37.86 19.06
CA ALA A 217 0.64 38.17 20.48
C ALA A 217 1.65 37.27 21.21
N PRO A 218 2.27 37.74 22.32
CA PRO A 218 3.19 36.93 23.09
C PRO A 218 2.51 35.63 23.58
N GLY A 219 3.25 34.51 23.54
CA GLY A 219 2.73 33.19 23.88
C GLY A 219 1.89 32.52 22.79
N SER A 220 1.70 33.16 21.62
CA SER A 220 1.04 32.53 20.48
C SER A 220 1.82 31.33 19.96
N ALA A 221 1.12 30.27 19.56
CA ALA A 221 1.71 29.09 18.97
C ALA A 221 1.74 29.19 17.44
N LEU A 222 2.94 29.28 16.85
CA LEU A 222 3.16 29.26 15.41
C LEU A 222 3.65 27.87 14.97
N ARG A 223 3.20 27.40 13.80
CA ARG A 223 3.64 26.12 13.23
C ARG A 223 4.76 26.38 12.21
N GLY A 224 5.98 25.98 12.55
CA GLY A 224 7.19 26.13 11.75
C GLY A 224 7.73 27.56 11.68
N GLU A 225 8.39 27.89 10.59
CA GLU A 225 8.97 29.22 10.34
C GLU A 225 7.87 30.30 10.31
N GLY A 226 7.75 31.04 11.40
CA GLY A 226 6.78 32.11 11.58
C GLY A 226 7.41 33.49 11.40
N PHE A 227 6.62 34.45 10.94
CA PHE A 227 7.02 35.86 10.91
C PHE A 227 6.35 36.62 12.05
N VAL A 228 7.14 37.40 12.80
CA VAL A 228 6.63 38.29 13.84
C VAL A 228 6.79 39.73 13.35
N SER A 229 5.67 40.43 13.19
CA SER A 229 5.67 41.85 12.83
C SER A 229 5.60 42.71 14.08
N VAL A 230 6.30 43.84 14.08
CA VAL A 230 6.41 44.71 15.25
C VAL A 230 6.13 46.17 14.89
N ILE A 231 5.59 46.92 15.85
CA ILE A 231 5.47 48.38 15.80
C ILE A 231 6.43 48.94 16.86
N VAL A 232 7.33 49.81 16.43
CA VAL A 232 8.39 50.41 17.23
C VAL A 232 8.08 51.89 17.47
N ALA A 233 8.38 52.39 18.66
CA ALA A 233 8.25 53.78 19.01
C ALA A 233 9.30 54.64 18.31
N GLY A 234 8.88 55.81 17.82
CA GLY A 234 9.75 56.80 17.19
C GLY A 234 9.66 56.80 15.66
N THR A 235 10.68 57.38 15.04
CA THR A 235 10.86 57.42 13.58
C THR A 235 11.82 56.31 13.15
N PRO A 236 11.74 55.85 11.89
CA PRO A 236 12.75 54.94 11.35
C PRO A 236 14.15 55.53 11.55
N PRO A 237 15.16 54.72 11.90
CA PRO A 237 16.54 55.19 11.95
C PRO A 237 16.94 55.73 10.56
N ASP A 238 17.57 56.90 10.53
CA ASP A 238 18.07 57.48 9.30
C ASP A 238 19.18 56.58 8.74
N PRO A 239 19.07 56.06 7.50
CA PRO A 239 20.08 55.18 6.90
C PRO A 239 21.48 55.80 6.88
N ALA A 240 21.62 57.13 7.00
CA ALA A 240 22.91 57.81 7.06
C ALA A 240 23.67 57.62 8.39
N THR A 241 23.01 57.20 9.47
CA THR A 241 23.61 57.06 10.81
C THR A 241 23.96 55.62 11.19
N ALA A 242 23.46 54.61 10.46
CA ALA A 242 23.72 53.19 10.75
C ALA A 242 25.20 52.78 10.53
N ASP A 243 25.93 53.53 9.70
CA ASP A 243 27.32 53.23 9.32
C ASP A 243 28.37 53.73 10.33
N LEU A 244 27.97 54.45 11.40
CA LEU A 244 28.90 55.08 12.34
C LEU A 244 29.15 54.29 13.64
N THR A 245 28.55 53.10 13.80
CA THR A 245 28.71 52.27 15.02
C THR A 245 29.72 51.13 14.86
N GLY A 246 30.37 51.01 13.70
CA GLY A 246 31.29 49.91 13.39
C GLY A 246 32.76 50.13 13.75
N ASP A 247 33.21 51.35 14.06
CA ASP A 247 34.66 51.63 14.16
C ASP A 247 35.02 52.62 15.28
N ALA A 248 34.78 52.21 16.53
CA ALA A 248 35.33 52.89 17.70
C ALA A 248 35.94 51.89 18.69
N VAL A 249 36.95 51.13 18.23
CA VAL A 249 37.90 50.45 19.12
C VAL A 249 39.18 51.29 19.17
N GLY A 250 39.45 51.81 20.36
CA GLY A 250 40.46 52.81 20.70
C GLY A 250 41.81 52.75 19.99
N ASP A 251 42.15 53.87 19.34
CA ASP A 251 43.54 54.29 19.14
C ASP A 251 44.17 54.61 20.51
N THR A 252 44.92 53.66 21.05
CA THR A 252 45.87 53.91 22.13
C THR A 252 47.00 54.81 21.62
N VAL A 253 47.01 56.05 22.11
CA VAL A 253 48.13 56.99 22.03
C VAL A 253 49.40 56.32 22.60
N PRO A 254 50.51 56.21 21.85
CA PRO A 254 51.78 55.73 22.41
C PRO A 254 52.45 56.84 23.23
N PRO A 255 53.14 56.53 24.36
CA PRO A 255 53.91 57.53 25.08
C PRO A 255 55.19 57.92 24.32
N THR A 256 55.46 59.21 24.26
CA THR A 256 56.71 59.85 23.81
C THR A 256 57.94 59.32 24.54
N PRO A 257 59.07 59.05 23.86
CA PRO A 257 60.34 58.74 24.52
C PRO A 257 60.99 60.04 25.03
N VAL A 258 61.50 60.02 26.26
CA VAL A 258 62.36 61.07 26.81
C VAL A 258 63.79 60.65 26.56
N ASP A 259 64.46 61.34 25.64
CA ASP A 259 65.89 61.24 25.42
C ASP A 259 66.65 61.72 26.66
N ARG A 260 67.54 60.86 27.18
CA ARG A 260 68.60 61.25 28.12
C ARG A 260 69.92 60.75 27.58
N GLU A 261 70.69 61.67 27.00
CA GLU A 261 72.14 61.54 26.85
C GLU A 261 72.83 62.74 27.53
N GLY A 262 73.70 62.43 28.49
CA GLY A 262 75.00 63.09 28.70
C GLY A 262 75.08 64.46 29.39
N CYS A 263 75.38 64.43 30.70
CA CYS A 263 76.54 65.13 31.28
C CYS A 263 76.94 64.49 32.61
#